data_AF-A0A971KKL4-F1
#
_entry.id   AF-A0A971KKL4-F1
#
_cell.length_a   1.000
_cell.length_b   1.000
_cell.length_c   1.000
_cell.angle_alpha   90.00
_cell.angle_beta   90.00
_cell.angle_gamma   90.00
#
_symmetry.space_group_name_H-M   'P 1'
#
loop_
_entity.id
_entity.type
_entity.pdbx_description
1 polymer ?
#
loop_
_entity_poly.entity_id
_entity_poly.type
_entity_poly.pdbx_seq_one_letter_code
_entity_poly.pdbx_strand_id
1 'polypeptide(L)'
;MKFKFYPRESRIYDFLKFPRLIYFDKNKNETDDNFEEFVITSYVEFVKEAEEKLAPYRKEIQKFYAGHFYHEYDFIDLVSRTHTIFNYEDEKEYLDMLLTLEDSEIIKSIVHSIIAINEEGHSYSDVAMERVEKISSNKEDLISFIKDLPIEAASKWNLFLIIEEPVDHVKNYVDLMYKIMPIFQAMYSLYEVEIKTYGEKLVGFLNEKGPQGLEDITFSMVKPGVLDLGETNILISLV
;
A
#
# COMPACT_ATOMS: atom_id res chain seq x y z
N MET A 1 -9.50 21.42 -11.36
CA MET A 1 -9.45 20.08 -10.76
C MET A 1 -10.11 19.09 -11.70
N LYS A 2 -9.40 18.01 -12.05
CA LYS A 2 -9.91 16.94 -12.91
C LYS A 2 -9.65 15.61 -12.22
N PHE A 3 -10.70 14.82 -12.02
CA PHE A 3 -10.58 13.49 -11.45
C PHE A 3 -10.40 12.47 -12.57
N LYS A 4 -9.50 11.51 -12.36
CA LYS A 4 -9.28 10.42 -13.32
C LYS A 4 -9.18 9.10 -12.58
N PHE A 5 -9.96 8.13 -13.05
CA PHE A 5 -9.95 6.77 -12.53
C PHE A 5 -8.87 5.95 -13.26
N TYR A 6 -8.09 5.22 -12.47
CA TYR A 6 -6.97 4.41 -12.92
C TYR A 6 -7.22 2.93 -12.58
N PRO A 7 -7.96 2.19 -13.44
CA PRO A 7 -8.39 0.83 -13.14
C PRO A 7 -7.23 -0.17 -13.04
N ARG A 8 -6.18 -0.02 -13.87
CA ARG A 8 -5.02 -0.90 -13.86
C ARG A 8 -4.24 -0.75 -12.56
N GLU A 9 -3.98 0.50 -12.18
CA GLU A 9 -3.29 0.84 -10.94
C GLU A 9 -4.10 0.46 -9.71
N SER A 10 -5.43 0.57 -9.77
CA SER A 10 -6.32 0.08 -8.70
C SER A 10 -6.16 -1.42 -8.49
N ARG A 11 -6.12 -2.18 -9.59
CA ARG A 11 -5.92 -3.63 -9.54
C ARG A 11 -4.53 -4.02 -9.05
N ILE A 12 -3.48 -3.31 -9.47
CA ILE A 12 -2.11 -3.51 -8.96
C ILE A 12 -2.06 -3.21 -7.46
N TYR A 13 -2.64 -2.09 -7.03
CA TYR A 13 -2.73 -1.73 -5.61
C TYR A 13 -3.38 -2.86 -4.81
N ASP A 14 -4.55 -3.33 -5.24
CA ASP A 14 -5.28 -4.41 -4.59
C ASP A 14 -4.49 -5.70 -4.53
N PHE A 15 -3.79 -6.07 -5.61
CA PHE A 15 -2.91 -7.23 -5.61
C PHE A 15 -1.81 -7.12 -4.54
N LEU A 16 -1.15 -5.97 -4.44
CA LEU A 16 -0.10 -5.73 -3.44
C LEU A 16 -0.65 -5.72 -2.01
N LYS A 17 -1.93 -5.36 -1.81
CA LYS A 17 -2.59 -5.35 -0.49
C LYS A 17 -3.27 -6.66 -0.13
N PHE A 18 -3.60 -7.49 -1.12
CA PHE A 18 -4.34 -8.74 -0.94
C PHE A 18 -3.79 -9.66 0.16
N PRO A 19 -2.46 -9.85 0.31
CA PRO A 19 -1.93 -10.68 1.39
C PRO A 19 -2.29 -10.19 2.80
N ARG A 20 -2.60 -8.89 2.99
CA ARG A 20 -2.96 -8.32 4.30
C ARG A 20 -4.29 -8.86 4.83
N LEU A 21 -5.14 -9.45 4.00
CA LEU A 21 -6.42 -9.98 4.43
C LEU A 21 -6.29 -11.08 5.51
N ILE A 22 -5.11 -11.71 5.66
CA ILE A 22 -4.84 -12.64 6.79
C ILE A 22 -4.85 -11.96 8.17
N TYR A 23 -4.77 -10.63 8.20
CA TYR A 23 -4.82 -9.80 9.39
C TYR A 23 -6.14 -9.01 9.46
N PHE A 24 -7.20 -9.47 8.81
CA PHE A 24 -8.50 -8.88 9.07
C PHE A 24 -9.03 -9.40 10.42
N ASP A 25 -9.29 -8.50 11.36
CA ASP A 25 -9.94 -8.84 12.64
C ASP A 25 -11.29 -8.14 12.70
N LYS A 26 -12.35 -8.93 12.56
CA LYS A 26 -13.73 -8.44 12.60
C LYS A 26 -14.05 -7.75 13.93
N ASN A 27 -13.52 -8.23 15.05
CA ASN A 27 -13.88 -7.76 16.40
C ASN A 27 -13.21 -6.42 16.76
N LYS A 28 -12.09 -6.06 16.12
CA LYS A 28 -11.47 -4.73 16.26
C LYS A 28 -12.15 -3.64 15.43
N ASN A 29 -12.83 -4.03 14.35
CA ASN A 29 -13.64 -3.12 13.56
C ASN A 29 -15.04 -2.86 14.18
N GLU A 30 -15.38 -3.59 15.25
CA GLU A 30 -16.63 -3.45 16.02
C GLU A 30 -16.50 -2.44 17.19
N THR A 31 -15.30 -1.94 17.52
CA THR A 31 -15.10 -1.04 18.70
C THR A 31 -15.37 0.45 18.45
N ASP A 32 -15.78 0.85 17.25
CA ASP A 32 -16.42 2.14 17.03
C ASP A 32 -17.93 1.91 17.07
N ASP A 33 -18.58 2.19 18.21
CA ASP A 33 -20.02 1.99 18.47
C ASP A 33 -20.96 2.71 17.46
N ASN A 34 -20.41 3.50 16.52
CA ASN A 34 -21.14 4.14 15.41
C ASN A 34 -20.94 3.47 14.03
N PHE A 35 -20.07 2.46 13.92
CA PHE A 35 -19.78 1.73 12.67
C PHE A 35 -20.41 0.33 12.61
N GLU A 36 -21.09 -0.11 13.68
CA GLU A 36 -21.79 -1.42 13.73
C GLU A 36 -22.80 -1.62 12.59
N GLU A 37 -23.30 -0.54 11.97
CA GLU A 37 -24.40 -0.62 11.00
C GLU A 37 -23.98 -0.99 9.55
N PHE A 38 -22.68 -1.03 9.23
CA PHE A 38 -22.20 -1.22 7.84
C PHE A 38 -21.12 -2.29 7.65
N VAL A 39 -21.01 -3.29 8.52
CA VAL A 39 -20.23 -4.49 8.17
C VAL A 39 -20.99 -5.26 7.09
N ILE A 40 -20.69 -4.96 5.83
CA ILE A 40 -21.30 -5.59 4.67
C ILE A 40 -20.98 -7.09 4.75
N THR A 41 -21.99 -7.92 4.96
CA THR A 41 -21.83 -9.38 5.16
C THR A 41 -21.05 -10.01 4.01
N SER A 42 -21.29 -9.57 2.77
CA SER A 42 -20.56 -10.05 1.60
C SER A 42 -19.07 -9.69 1.61
N TYR A 43 -18.66 -8.57 2.21
CA TYR A 43 -17.24 -8.24 2.37
C TYR A 43 -16.58 -9.15 3.41
N VAL A 44 -17.25 -9.44 4.53
CA VAL A 44 -16.74 -10.40 5.52
C VAL A 44 -16.58 -11.80 4.92
N GLU A 45 -17.51 -12.22 4.07
CA GLU A 45 -17.41 -13.48 3.34
C GLU A 45 -16.22 -13.49 2.37
N PHE A 46 -16.05 -12.41 1.59
CA PHE A 46 -14.89 -12.22 0.72
C PHE A 46 -13.56 -12.34 1.48
N VAL A 47 -13.44 -11.65 2.61
CA VAL A 47 -12.22 -11.68 3.43
C VAL A 47 -11.96 -13.08 3.99
N LYS A 48 -12.99 -13.77 4.49
CA LYS A 48 -12.85 -15.13 5.01
C LYS A 48 -12.36 -16.10 3.93
N GLU A 49 -12.94 -16.01 2.73
CA GLU A 49 -12.51 -16.82 1.60
C GLU A 49 -11.05 -16.52 1.22
N ALA A 50 -10.65 -15.25 1.23
CA ALA A 50 -9.26 -14.86 0.97
C ALA A 50 -8.32 -15.40 2.04
N GLU A 51 -8.67 -15.27 3.32
CA GLU A 51 -7.87 -15.79 4.43
C GLU A 51 -7.66 -17.31 4.31
N GLU A 52 -8.73 -18.07 4.04
CA GLU A 52 -8.66 -19.52 3.86
C GLU A 52 -7.72 -19.92 2.72
N LYS A 53 -7.78 -19.20 1.59
CA LYS A 53 -6.90 -19.46 0.44
C LYS A 53 -5.46 -19.01 0.67
N LEU A 54 -5.24 -17.96 1.47
CA LEU A 54 -3.92 -17.44 1.83
C LEU A 54 -3.26 -18.21 2.98
N ALA A 55 -4.03 -18.99 3.76
CA ALA A 55 -3.54 -19.74 4.92
C ALA A 55 -2.27 -20.58 4.67
N PRO A 56 -2.10 -21.28 3.52
CA PRO A 56 -0.88 -22.02 3.22
C PRO A 56 0.38 -21.14 3.17
N TYR A 57 0.23 -19.85 2.84
CA TYR A 57 1.32 -18.89 2.68
C TYR A 57 1.50 -17.98 3.91
N ARG A 58 0.70 -18.14 4.98
CA ARG A 58 0.67 -17.24 6.15
C ARG A 58 2.05 -16.91 6.71
N LYS A 59 2.93 -17.91 6.84
CA LYS A 59 4.31 -17.70 7.34
C LYS A 59 5.20 -16.94 6.38
N GLU A 60 4.99 -17.09 5.07
CA GLU A 60 5.72 -16.32 4.05
C GLU A 60 5.22 -14.87 4.04
N ILE A 61 3.90 -14.66 4.07
CA ILE A 61 3.26 -13.32 4.14
C ILE A 61 3.76 -12.53 5.36
N GLN A 62 3.84 -13.18 6.53
CA GLN A 62 4.32 -12.55 7.78
C GLN A 62 5.75 -12.00 7.72
N LYS A 63 6.55 -12.37 6.71
CA LYS A 63 7.89 -11.80 6.51
C LYS A 63 7.87 -10.41 5.90
N PHE A 64 6.82 -10.09 5.14
CA PHE A 64 6.72 -8.88 4.31
C PHE A 64 5.65 -7.90 4.80
N TYR A 65 4.63 -8.42 5.48
CA TYR A 65 3.49 -7.64 5.96
C TYR A 65 3.50 -7.63 7.49
N ALA A 66 3.81 -6.46 8.06
CA ALA A 66 3.67 -6.18 9.48
C ALA A 66 2.18 -6.18 9.81
N GLY A 67 1.80 -6.77 10.96
CA GLY A 67 0.40 -7.09 11.29
C GLY A 67 -0.56 -5.89 11.37
N HIS A 68 -1.36 -5.81 12.43
CA HIS A 68 -2.46 -4.84 12.45
C HIS A 68 -2.02 -3.38 12.56
N PHE A 69 -0.90 -3.07 13.24
CA PHE A 69 -0.61 -1.72 13.71
C PHE A 69 0.48 -0.97 12.91
N TYR A 70 1.18 -1.63 12.00
CA TYR A 70 2.35 -1.06 11.32
C TYR A 70 2.35 -1.30 9.81
N HIS A 71 1.17 -1.29 9.19
CA HIS A 71 1.01 -1.56 7.76
C HIS A 71 1.82 -0.61 6.86
N GLU A 72 2.03 0.63 7.29
CA GLU A 72 2.86 1.60 6.56
C GLU A 72 4.34 1.19 6.47
N TYR A 73 4.76 0.22 7.30
CA TYR A 73 6.09 -0.38 7.32
C TYR A 73 6.14 -1.75 6.64
N ASP A 74 5.06 -2.16 5.95
CA ASP A 74 5.13 -3.32 5.06
C ASP A 74 6.18 -3.07 3.99
N PHE A 75 6.89 -4.13 3.60
CA PHE A 75 7.96 -4.03 2.61
C PHE A 75 7.48 -3.30 1.33
N ILE A 76 6.31 -3.68 0.83
CA ILE A 76 5.78 -3.11 -0.40
C ILE A 76 5.39 -1.64 -0.25
N ASP A 77 4.87 -1.23 0.91
CA ASP A 77 4.52 0.17 1.19
C ASP A 77 5.75 1.08 1.26
N LEU A 78 6.87 0.53 1.72
CA LEU A 78 8.13 1.24 1.79
C LEU A 78 8.77 1.41 0.41
N VAL A 79 8.61 0.43 -0.49
CA VAL A 79 9.18 0.48 -1.84
C VAL A 79 8.28 1.28 -2.79
N SER A 80 6.98 1.04 -2.79
CA SER A 80 6.04 1.57 -3.78
C SER A 80 5.82 3.09 -3.70
N ARG A 81 6.19 3.74 -2.60
CA ARG A 81 6.17 5.20 -2.45
C ARG A 81 7.17 5.91 -3.37
N THR A 82 8.28 5.26 -3.70
CA THR A 82 9.30 5.79 -4.63
C THR A 82 9.21 5.11 -5.99
N HIS A 83 8.90 3.81 -6.01
CA HIS A 83 8.66 3.02 -7.22
C HIS A 83 7.15 2.84 -7.42
N THR A 84 6.53 3.92 -7.91
CA THR A 84 5.08 4.05 -8.11
C THR A 84 4.49 2.85 -8.86
N ILE A 85 3.24 2.51 -8.58
CA ILE A 85 2.46 1.48 -9.31
C ILE A 85 1.88 1.97 -10.64
N PHE A 86 2.10 3.24 -10.98
CA PHE A 86 1.60 3.86 -12.21
C PHE A 86 2.48 3.52 -13.41
N ASN A 87 1.86 3.46 -14.59
CA ASN A 87 2.49 3.17 -15.88
C ASN A 87 2.95 1.71 -16.07
N TYR A 88 2.29 0.77 -15.39
CA TYR A 88 2.44 -0.66 -15.63
C TYR A 88 1.12 -1.22 -16.19
N GLU A 89 1.22 -2.16 -17.12
CA GLU A 89 0.07 -2.81 -17.76
C GLU A 89 -0.66 -3.75 -16.80
N ASP A 90 0.09 -4.46 -15.96
CA ASP A 90 -0.44 -5.43 -15.01
C ASP A 90 0.49 -5.66 -13.80
N GLU A 91 0.06 -6.57 -12.91
CA GLU A 91 0.79 -6.91 -11.69
C GLU A 91 2.15 -7.55 -11.99
N LYS A 92 2.25 -8.29 -13.09
CA LYS A 92 3.47 -8.99 -13.47
C LYS A 92 4.55 -8.00 -13.88
N GLU A 93 4.19 -7.03 -14.72
CA GLU A 93 5.13 -6.00 -15.16
C GLU A 93 5.66 -5.18 -13.97
N TYR A 94 4.82 -4.90 -12.99
CA TYR A 94 5.25 -4.23 -11.76
C TYR A 94 6.21 -5.10 -10.93
N LEU A 95 5.91 -6.40 -10.74
CA LEU A 95 6.82 -7.33 -10.04
C LEU A 95 8.15 -7.50 -10.78
N ASP A 96 8.12 -7.56 -12.10
CA ASP A 96 9.34 -7.67 -12.93
C ASP A 96 10.20 -6.41 -12.80
N MET A 97 9.61 -5.22 -12.66
CA MET A 97 10.34 -3.99 -12.35
C MET A 97 11.01 -4.05 -10.97
N LEU A 98 10.33 -4.56 -9.94
CA LEU A 98 10.96 -4.72 -8.62
C LEU A 98 12.23 -5.57 -8.71
N LEU A 99 12.24 -6.62 -9.53
CA LEU A 99 13.42 -7.48 -9.74
C LEU A 99 14.61 -6.78 -10.42
N THR A 100 14.40 -5.60 -11.01
CA THR A 100 15.48 -4.80 -11.61
C THR A 100 16.17 -3.86 -10.64
N LEU A 101 15.60 -3.66 -9.45
CA LEU A 101 16.13 -2.73 -8.46
C LEU A 101 17.46 -3.23 -7.87
N GLU A 102 18.41 -2.32 -7.71
CA GLU A 102 19.66 -2.57 -7.01
C GLU A 102 19.51 -2.35 -5.50
N ASP A 103 20.43 -2.91 -4.70
CA ASP A 103 20.44 -2.74 -3.23
C ASP A 103 20.34 -1.28 -2.80
N SER A 104 21.06 -0.39 -3.51
CA SER A 104 21.08 1.04 -3.19
C SER A 104 19.75 1.74 -3.44
N GLU A 105 19.00 1.31 -4.46
CA GLU A 105 17.68 1.84 -4.76
C GLU A 105 16.68 1.40 -3.70
N ILE A 106 16.66 0.10 -3.37
CA ILE A 106 15.77 -0.48 -2.35
C ILE A 106 15.99 0.18 -0.98
N ILE A 107 17.24 0.34 -0.56
CA ILE A 107 17.58 0.98 0.71
C ILE A 107 17.10 2.43 0.72
N LYS A 108 17.36 3.20 -0.36
CA LYS A 108 16.92 4.59 -0.47
C LYS A 108 15.41 4.71 -0.42
N SER A 109 14.68 3.83 -1.10
CA SER A 109 13.22 3.77 -1.04
C SER A 109 12.71 3.60 0.38
N ILE A 110 13.29 2.64 1.13
CA ILE A 110 12.89 2.35 2.51
C ILE A 110 13.16 3.56 3.41
N VAL A 111 14.36 4.12 3.35
CA VAL A 111 14.74 5.28 4.18
C VAL A 111 13.85 6.48 3.87
N HIS A 112 13.66 6.78 2.59
CA HIS A 112 12.79 7.86 2.15
C HIS A 112 11.36 7.68 2.66
N SER A 113 10.80 6.48 2.52
CA SER A 113 9.45 6.17 2.96
C SER A 113 9.29 6.31 4.47
N ILE A 114 10.25 5.84 5.26
CA ILE A 114 10.22 5.97 6.72
C ILE A 114 10.30 7.45 7.14
N ILE A 115 11.15 8.25 6.49
CA ILE A 115 11.19 9.70 6.73
C ILE A 115 9.83 10.32 6.38
N ALA A 116 9.24 9.95 5.25
CA ALA A 116 7.95 10.48 4.81
C ALA A 116 6.78 10.13 5.74
N ILE A 117 6.79 8.93 6.34
CA ILE A 117 5.79 8.49 7.31
C ILE A 117 5.90 9.28 8.61
N ASN A 118 7.13 9.56 9.08
CA ASN A 118 7.35 10.19 10.38
C ASN A 118 7.39 11.73 10.33
N GLU A 119 7.63 12.32 9.16
CA GLU A 119 7.79 13.77 8.98
C GLU A 119 6.68 14.31 8.08
N GLU A 120 5.52 14.56 8.69
CA GLU A 120 4.29 15.08 8.05
C GLU A 120 4.58 16.25 7.10
N GLY A 121 4.65 15.95 5.79
CA GLY A 121 4.63 16.95 4.71
C GLY A 121 5.98 17.54 4.27
N HIS A 122 7.14 17.00 4.67
CA HIS A 122 8.47 17.51 4.24
C HIS A 122 9.33 16.50 3.46
N SER A 123 8.75 15.34 3.12
CA SER A 123 9.44 14.18 2.53
C SER A 123 10.20 14.45 1.24
N TYR A 124 9.77 15.43 0.44
CA TYR A 124 10.37 15.76 -0.85
C TYR A 124 11.18 17.07 -0.86
N SER A 125 11.52 17.60 0.32
CA SER A 125 12.43 18.75 0.40
C SER A 125 13.88 18.36 0.08
N ASP A 126 14.68 19.28 -0.46
CA ASP A 126 16.12 19.05 -0.71
C ASP A 126 16.83 18.55 0.57
N VAL A 127 16.43 19.09 1.72
CA VAL A 127 16.94 18.70 3.05
C VAL A 127 16.60 17.24 3.38
N ALA A 128 15.39 16.79 3.06
CA ALA A 128 14.99 15.40 3.26
C ALA A 128 15.80 14.46 2.35
N MET A 129 16.03 14.85 1.09
CA MET A 129 16.80 14.06 0.12
C MET A 129 18.28 13.94 0.51
N GLU A 130 18.92 15.03 0.96
CA GLU A 130 20.29 14.98 1.48
C GLU A 130 20.40 14.02 2.67
N ARG A 131 19.38 13.99 3.53
CA ARG A 131 19.32 13.10 4.69
C ARG A 131 19.12 11.64 4.27
N VAL A 132 18.28 11.37 3.27
CA VAL A 132 18.13 10.03 2.67
C VAL A 132 19.47 9.53 2.16
N GLU A 133 20.20 10.34 1.39
CA GLU A 133 21.52 9.96 0.85
C GLU A 133 22.53 9.70 1.97
N LYS A 134 22.57 10.55 3.00
CA LYS A 134 23.47 10.36 4.14
C LYS A 134 23.19 9.04 4.87
N ILE A 135 21.93 8.76 5.20
CA ILE A 135 21.56 7.54 5.93
C ILE A 135 21.79 6.30 5.08
N SER A 136 21.45 6.35 3.79
CA SER A 136 21.49 5.20 2.89
C SER A 136 22.91 4.82 2.43
N SER A 137 23.87 5.74 2.53
CA SER A 137 25.25 5.52 2.08
C SER A 137 26.17 4.85 3.10
N ASN A 138 25.73 4.71 4.36
CA ASN A 138 26.52 4.10 5.43
C ASN A 138 25.69 3.14 6.28
N LYS A 139 26.17 1.89 6.41
CA LYS A 139 25.52 0.84 7.21
C LYS A 139 25.38 1.22 8.69
N GLU A 140 26.35 1.92 9.27
CA GLU A 140 26.27 2.34 10.69
C GLU A 140 25.15 3.37 10.90
N ASP A 141 25.05 4.34 9.98
CA ASP A 141 24.01 5.38 10.01
C ASP A 141 22.62 4.77 9.80
N LEU A 142 22.49 3.83 8.85
CA LEU A 142 21.26 3.08 8.59
C LEU A 142 20.82 2.26 9.81
N ILE A 143 21.76 1.57 10.48
CA ILE A 143 21.46 0.80 11.69
C ILE A 143 21.01 1.74 12.83
N SER A 144 21.68 2.87 13.03
CA SER A 144 21.28 3.85 14.05
C SER A 144 19.88 4.39 13.75
N PHE A 145 19.63 4.73 12.49
CA PHE A 145 18.34 5.23 12.02
C PHE A 145 17.19 4.26 12.36
N ILE A 146 17.34 2.96 12.04
CA ILE A 146 16.32 1.95 12.37
C ILE A 146 16.14 1.77 13.88
N LYS A 147 17.24 1.80 14.66
CA LYS A 147 17.18 1.68 16.12
C LYS A 147 16.37 2.80 16.76
N ASP A 148 16.46 4.00 16.22
CA ASP A 148 15.82 5.20 16.77
C ASP A 148 14.35 5.35 16.38
N LEU A 149 13.82 4.49 15.49
CA LEU A 149 12.40 4.55 15.08
C LEU A 149 11.45 4.30 16.26
N PRO A 150 10.32 5.02 16.37
CA PRO A 150 9.34 4.83 17.44
C PRO A 150 8.38 3.65 17.16
N ILE A 151 8.91 2.53 16.68
CA ILE A 151 8.14 1.31 16.35
C ILE A 151 8.58 0.11 17.20
N GLU A 152 7.76 -0.94 17.23
CA GLU A 152 8.05 -2.15 18.00
C GLU A 152 9.32 -2.89 17.53
N ALA A 153 9.93 -3.64 18.44
CA ALA A 153 11.18 -4.35 18.17
C ALA A 153 11.06 -5.38 17.03
N ALA A 154 9.88 -6.00 16.86
CA ALA A 154 9.63 -6.94 15.77
C ALA A 154 9.68 -6.24 14.39
N SER A 155 9.06 -5.07 14.26
CA SER A 155 9.11 -4.27 13.02
C SER A 155 10.53 -3.80 12.71
N LYS A 156 11.29 -3.36 13.72
CA LYS A 156 12.72 -3.03 13.54
C LYS A 156 13.53 -4.24 13.07
N TRP A 157 13.27 -5.41 13.64
CA TRP A 157 13.93 -6.65 13.22
C TRP A 157 13.66 -6.97 11.76
N ASN A 158 12.42 -6.81 11.28
CA ASN A 158 12.10 -7.00 9.86
C ASN A 158 12.86 -6.01 8.97
N LEU A 159 12.97 -4.73 9.37
CA LEU A 159 13.77 -3.75 8.64
C LEU A 159 15.25 -4.16 8.58
N PHE A 160 15.81 -4.67 9.68
CA PHE A 160 17.18 -5.20 9.69
C PHE A 160 17.35 -6.36 8.70
N LEU A 161 16.39 -7.28 8.64
CA LEU A 161 16.44 -8.40 7.68
C LEU A 161 16.40 -7.91 6.22
N ILE A 162 15.62 -6.87 5.93
CA ILE A 162 15.55 -6.29 4.58
C ILE A 162 16.89 -5.66 4.20
N ILE A 163 17.49 -4.84 5.07
CA ILE A 163 18.71 -4.07 4.71
C ILE A 163 19.99 -4.92 4.64
N GLU A 164 20.01 -6.11 5.24
CA GLU A 164 21.17 -7.01 5.16
C GLU A 164 21.31 -7.65 3.78
N GLU A 165 20.19 -8.04 3.16
CA GLU A 165 20.15 -8.64 1.81
C GLU A 165 18.97 -8.08 0.99
N PRO A 166 19.00 -6.80 0.55
CA PRO A 166 17.83 -6.13 -0.03
C PRO A 166 17.32 -6.77 -1.32
N VAL A 167 18.20 -7.04 -2.28
CA VAL A 167 17.83 -7.70 -3.54
C VAL A 167 17.27 -9.10 -3.31
N ASP A 168 17.84 -9.88 -2.39
CA ASP A 168 17.31 -11.22 -2.09
C ASP A 168 15.97 -11.14 -1.33
N HIS A 169 15.76 -10.11 -0.52
CA HIS A 169 14.46 -9.82 0.06
C HIS A 169 13.40 -9.52 -1.01
N VAL A 170 13.73 -8.70 -2.01
CA VAL A 170 12.84 -8.43 -3.17
C VAL A 170 12.51 -9.72 -3.92
N LYS A 171 13.50 -10.55 -4.24
CA LYS A 171 13.25 -11.82 -4.95
C LYS A 171 12.29 -12.71 -4.17
N ASN A 172 12.51 -12.87 -2.87
CA ASN A 172 11.64 -13.66 -2.01
C ASN A 172 10.22 -13.06 -1.93
N TYR A 173 10.08 -11.73 -1.94
CA TYR A 173 8.78 -11.06 -2.01
C TYR A 173 8.07 -11.37 -3.33
N VAL A 174 8.75 -11.17 -4.46
CA VAL A 174 8.21 -11.42 -5.79
C VAL A 174 7.81 -12.90 -5.96
N ASP A 175 8.62 -13.84 -5.47
CA ASP A 175 8.29 -15.27 -5.46
C ASP A 175 7.00 -15.57 -4.70
N LEU A 176 6.78 -14.93 -3.54
CA LEU A 176 5.53 -15.03 -2.79
C LEU A 176 4.36 -14.46 -3.59
N MET A 177 4.52 -13.28 -4.16
CA MET A 177 3.47 -12.60 -4.91
C MET A 177 3.06 -13.41 -6.15
N TYR A 178 4.01 -14.03 -6.86
CA TYR A 178 3.71 -14.96 -7.95
C TYR A 178 2.91 -16.20 -7.50
N LYS A 179 3.17 -16.75 -6.30
CA LYS A 179 2.39 -17.87 -5.75
C LYS A 179 0.95 -17.44 -5.39
N ILE A 180 0.75 -16.21 -4.94
CA ILE A 180 -0.55 -15.66 -4.55
C ILE A 180 -1.36 -15.18 -5.75
N MET A 181 -0.70 -14.78 -6.85
CA MET A 181 -1.34 -14.20 -8.04
C MET A 181 -2.54 -15.00 -8.59
N PRO A 182 -2.50 -16.35 -8.72
CA PRO A 182 -3.67 -17.10 -9.19
C PRO A 182 -4.87 -17.01 -8.25
N ILE A 183 -4.63 -16.88 -6.94
CA ILE A 183 -5.68 -16.73 -5.91
C ILE A 183 -6.32 -15.36 -6.06
N PHE A 184 -5.48 -14.32 -6.14
CA PHE A 184 -5.94 -12.95 -6.34
C PHE A 184 -6.77 -12.82 -7.61
N GLN A 185 -6.26 -13.30 -8.76
CA GLN A 185 -6.95 -13.21 -10.05
C GLN A 185 -8.33 -13.90 -10.01
N ALA A 186 -8.41 -15.10 -9.41
CA ALA A 186 -9.67 -15.81 -9.30
C ALA A 186 -10.71 -15.03 -8.48
N MET A 187 -10.29 -14.37 -7.39
CA MET A 187 -11.19 -13.61 -6.53
C MET A 187 -11.54 -12.24 -7.10
N TYR A 188 -10.54 -11.50 -7.59
CA TYR A 188 -10.71 -10.15 -8.14
C TYR A 188 -11.62 -10.13 -9.37
N SER A 189 -11.52 -11.14 -10.23
CA SER A 189 -12.32 -11.24 -11.46
C SER A 189 -13.83 -11.25 -11.21
N LEU A 190 -14.28 -11.64 -10.01
CA LEU A 190 -15.69 -11.61 -9.62
C LEU A 190 -16.23 -10.18 -9.44
N TYR A 191 -15.34 -9.22 -9.14
CA TYR A 191 -15.69 -7.83 -8.81
C TYR A 191 -15.16 -6.81 -9.82
N GLU A 192 -14.32 -7.21 -10.77
CA GLU A 192 -13.66 -6.32 -11.73
C GLU A 192 -14.64 -5.40 -12.48
N VAL A 193 -15.80 -5.92 -12.90
CA VAL A 193 -16.85 -5.14 -13.58
C VAL A 193 -17.48 -4.12 -12.63
N GLU A 194 -17.73 -4.50 -11.37
CA GLU A 194 -18.33 -3.64 -10.36
C GLU A 194 -17.39 -2.50 -9.98
N ILE A 195 -16.11 -2.82 -9.72
CA ILE A 195 -15.04 -1.85 -9.43
C ILE A 195 -14.94 -0.82 -10.56
N LYS A 196 -14.90 -1.30 -11.81
CA LYS A 196 -14.82 -0.41 -12.97
C LYS A 196 -16.05 0.49 -13.09
N THR A 197 -17.24 -0.09 -12.95
CA THR A 197 -18.50 0.65 -13.03
C THR A 197 -18.60 1.70 -11.93
N TYR A 198 -18.20 1.35 -10.71
CA TYR A 198 -18.18 2.28 -9.58
C TYR A 198 -17.17 3.41 -9.79
N GLY A 199 -15.94 3.09 -10.19
CA GLY A 199 -14.89 4.08 -10.45
C GLY A 199 -15.27 5.09 -11.53
N GLU A 200 -15.87 4.62 -12.63
CA GLU A 200 -16.37 5.49 -13.71
C GLU A 200 -17.51 6.41 -13.21
N LYS A 201 -18.46 5.87 -12.43
CA LYS A 201 -19.54 6.66 -11.83
C LYS A 201 -19.03 7.69 -10.84
N LEU A 202 -18.11 7.31 -9.96
CA LEU A 202 -17.53 8.20 -8.96
C LEU A 202 -16.79 9.35 -9.63
N VAL A 203 -15.92 9.06 -10.59
CA VAL A 203 -15.18 10.11 -11.30
C VAL A 203 -16.09 10.98 -12.16
N GLY A 204 -17.16 10.43 -12.74
CA GLY A 204 -18.20 11.21 -13.41
C GLY A 204 -18.86 12.21 -12.45
N PHE A 205 -19.30 11.74 -11.27
CA PHE A 205 -19.87 12.57 -10.21
C PHE A 205 -18.91 13.66 -9.74
N LEU A 206 -17.65 13.31 -9.42
CA LEU A 206 -16.66 14.25 -8.94
C LEU A 206 -16.27 15.30 -9.98
N ASN A 207 -16.20 14.93 -11.26
CA ASN A 207 -15.95 15.90 -12.34
C ASN A 207 -17.15 16.82 -12.62
N GLU A 208 -18.38 16.36 -12.39
CA GLU A 208 -19.58 17.20 -12.50
C GLU A 208 -19.67 18.22 -11.34
N LYS A 209 -19.39 17.77 -10.12
CA LYS A 209 -19.51 18.57 -8.89
C LYS A 209 -18.26 19.38 -8.54
N GLY A 210 -17.12 19.05 -9.14
CA GLY A 210 -15.84 19.65 -8.81
C GLY A 210 -15.43 19.39 -7.35
N PRO A 211 -14.63 20.29 -6.74
CA PRO A 211 -14.16 20.14 -5.36
C PRO A 211 -15.27 19.92 -4.31
N GLN A 212 -16.48 20.42 -4.56
CA GLN A 212 -17.63 20.23 -3.68
C GLN A 212 -18.08 18.76 -3.63
N GLY A 213 -17.93 18.01 -4.72
CA GLY A 213 -18.33 16.60 -4.76
C GLY A 213 -17.58 15.73 -3.76
N LEU A 214 -16.33 16.06 -3.45
CA LEU A 214 -15.57 15.37 -2.41
C LEU A 214 -16.09 15.69 -1.01
N GLU A 215 -16.41 16.95 -0.76
CA GLU A 215 -17.03 17.34 0.51
C GLU A 215 -18.35 16.59 0.70
N ASP A 216 -19.17 16.55 -0.34
CA ASP A 216 -20.49 15.90 -0.30
C ASP A 216 -20.38 14.39 -0.03
N ILE A 217 -19.50 13.67 -0.75
CA ILE A 217 -19.38 12.20 -0.62
C ILE A 217 -18.65 11.77 0.65
N THR A 218 -17.79 12.64 1.20
CA THR A 218 -17.04 12.37 2.43
C THR A 218 -17.73 12.95 3.67
N PHE A 219 -18.96 13.48 3.55
CA PHE A 219 -19.68 14.13 4.64
C PHE A 219 -18.86 15.23 5.34
N SER A 220 -18.22 16.08 4.54
CA SER A 220 -17.34 17.18 4.95
C SER A 220 -16.05 16.76 5.68
N MET A 221 -15.66 15.48 5.64
CA MET A 221 -14.34 15.06 6.13
C MET A 221 -13.21 15.65 5.28
N VAL A 222 -13.39 15.70 3.95
CA VAL A 222 -12.43 16.33 3.03
C VAL A 222 -12.99 17.68 2.57
N LYS A 223 -12.28 18.75 2.89
CA LYS A 223 -12.66 20.10 2.47
C LYS A 223 -12.19 20.40 1.04
N PRO A 224 -12.95 21.20 0.26
CA PRO A 224 -12.60 21.55 -1.13
C PRO A 224 -11.19 22.14 -1.34
N GLY A 225 -10.60 22.76 -0.32
CA GLY A 225 -9.28 23.39 -0.38
C GLY A 225 -8.11 22.47 -0.02
N VAL A 226 -8.34 21.19 0.29
CA VAL A 226 -7.28 20.22 0.66
C VAL A 226 -6.52 19.72 -0.57
N LEU A 227 -7.15 19.75 -1.75
CA LEU A 227 -6.56 19.19 -2.96
C LEU A 227 -6.11 20.27 -3.93
N ASP A 228 -4.96 20.01 -4.54
CA ASP A 228 -4.38 20.88 -5.56
C ASP A 228 -5.31 21.02 -6.77
N LEU A 229 -5.21 22.17 -7.44
CA LEU A 229 -6.07 22.53 -8.58
C LEU A 229 -5.87 21.65 -9.84
N GLY A 230 -4.90 20.72 -9.80
CA GLY A 230 -4.47 19.85 -10.89
C GLY A 230 -5.36 18.63 -11.17
N GLU A 231 -4.75 17.58 -11.72
CA GLU A 231 -5.38 16.26 -11.89
C GLU A 231 -5.25 15.46 -10.58
N THR A 232 -6.35 14.85 -10.14
CA THR A 232 -6.41 13.99 -8.96
C THR A 232 -6.68 12.56 -9.40
N ASN A 233 -5.72 11.69 -9.10
CA ASN A 233 -5.82 10.27 -9.41
C ASN A 233 -6.72 9.59 -8.39
N ILE A 234 -7.72 8.85 -8.88
CA ILE A 234 -8.64 8.05 -8.06
C ILE A 234 -8.34 6.58 -8.30
N LEU A 235 -8.09 5.86 -7.20
CA LEU A 235 -7.99 4.40 -7.15
C LEU A 235 -9.21 3.85 -6.40
N ILE A 236 -9.72 2.71 -6.85
CA ILE A 236 -10.84 2.01 -6.21
C ILE A 236 -10.33 0.67 -5.69
N SER A 237 -10.30 0.51 -4.37
CA SER A 237 -9.84 -0.72 -3.70
C SER A 237 -11.02 -1.63 -3.38
N LEU A 238 -10.88 -2.92 -3.69
CA LEU A 238 -11.69 -4.01 -3.15
C LEU A 238 -11.13 -4.52 -1.82
N VAL A 239 -9.82 -4.38 -1.61
CA VAL A 239 -9.07 -5.00 -0.53
C VAL A 239 -8.96 -4.08 0.67
#